data_AF-A0AA40RWX6-F1
#
_entry.id   AF-A0AA40RWX6-F1
#
_cell.length_a   1.000
_cell.length_b   1.000
_cell.length_c   1.000
_cell.angle_alpha   90.00
_cell.angle_beta   90.00
_cell.angle_gamma   90.00
#
_symmetry.space_group_name_H-M   'P 1'
#
loop_
_entity.id
_entity.type
_entity.pdbx_description
1 polymer ?
#
loop_
_entity_poly.entity_id
_entity_poly.type
_entity_poly.pdbx_seq_one_letter_code
_entity_poly.pdbx_strand_id
1 'polypeptide(L)'
;RKGAEQIYLHAQRDWDENIEHDQKIRVGHERHDTVEANSYSEFRAEEHRTTHADRKTEIRANDHLTVGNSQHLKIATGQFIEAGNEIHLSSGLKVVLEAGSELTFKAGGSFIKLDASDITMVGPVIKINSGGAPGNGSGAAPIPPTLPKPADTAPVGEKTGTANLNQLPAPTEKGATGPQQLIVDVWGDPEQGGQVELLNPEGDA
;
A
#
# COMPACT_ATOMS: atom_id res chain seq x y z
N ARG A 1 -13.36 -1.18 29.08
CA ARG A 1 -13.37 -2.19 30.19
C ARG A 1 -12.08 -3.00 30.12
N LYS A 2 -11.65 -3.67 31.19
CA LYS A 2 -10.43 -4.51 31.14
C LYS A 2 -10.58 -5.63 30.11
N GLY A 3 -9.65 -5.76 29.17
CA GLY A 3 -9.69 -6.74 28.07
C GLY A 3 -10.68 -6.39 26.94
N ALA A 4 -11.25 -5.18 26.99
CA ALA A 4 -12.13 -4.60 25.98
C ALA A 4 -11.89 -3.08 25.96
N GLU A 5 -10.62 -2.69 25.98
CA GLU A 5 -10.17 -1.33 25.82
C GLU A 5 -10.36 -0.91 24.35
N GLN A 6 -10.90 0.29 24.13
CA GLN A 6 -11.15 0.82 22.80
C GLN A 6 -10.97 2.34 22.82
N ILE A 7 -10.36 2.87 21.77
CA ILE A 7 -10.44 4.28 21.42
C ILE A 7 -11.31 4.36 20.16
N TYR A 8 -12.36 5.17 20.21
CA TYR A 8 -13.24 5.43 19.07
C TYR A 8 -13.13 6.92 18.73
N LEU A 9 -12.71 7.20 17.50
CA LEU A 9 -12.66 8.55 16.94
C LEU A 9 -13.73 8.63 15.86
N HIS A 10 -14.58 9.66 15.94
CA HIS A 10 -15.61 9.94 14.95
C HIS A 10 -15.48 11.38 14.49
N ALA A 11 -15.27 11.58 13.19
CA ALA A 11 -15.35 12.89 12.55
C ALA A 11 -16.66 12.96 11.75
N GLN A 12 -17.48 13.98 12.00
CA GLN A 12 -18.79 14.12 11.34
C GLN A 12 -18.70 14.51 9.86
N ARG A 13 -17.57 15.11 9.44
CA ARG A 13 -17.36 15.60 8.07
C ARG A 13 -15.96 15.28 7.57
N ASP A 14 -14.98 16.06 7.99
CA ASP A 14 -13.58 15.94 7.55
C ASP A 14 -12.69 15.61 8.74
N TRP A 15 -11.67 14.79 8.51
CA TRP A 15 -10.56 14.55 9.43
C TRP A 15 -9.25 14.81 8.66
N ASP A 16 -8.49 15.80 9.12
CA ASP A 16 -7.18 16.13 8.58
C ASP A 16 -6.11 15.82 9.64
N GLU A 17 -5.11 15.05 9.25
CA GLU A 17 -3.94 14.76 10.08
C GLU A 17 -2.71 15.42 9.44
N ASN A 18 -2.14 16.43 10.09
CA ASN A 18 -0.93 17.11 9.64
C ASN A 18 0.23 16.88 10.63
N ILE A 19 1.31 16.26 10.17
CA ILE A 19 2.50 15.95 10.96
C ILE A 19 3.71 16.65 10.34
N GLU A 20 4.24 17.65 11.04
CA GLU A 20 5.38 18.47 10.56
C GLU A 20 6.75 17.77 10.63
N HIS A 21 6.82 16.60 11.27
CA HIS A 21 8.08 15.87 11.44
C HIS A 21 7.92 14.35 11.26
N ASP A 22 7.67 13.59 12.34
CA ASP A 22 7.63 12.13 12.28
C ASP A 22 6.26 11.58 12.72
N GLN A 23 5.67 10.72 11.89
CA GLN A 23 4.57 9.85 12.29
C GLN A 23 5.11 8.42 12.48
N LYS A 24 4.80 7.79 13.62
CA LYS A 24 5.18 6.39 13.90
C LYS A 24 3.95 5.64 14.38
N ILE A 25 3.56 4.61 13.63
CA ILE A 25 2.40 3.77 13.96
C ILE A 25 2.88 2.34 14.21
N ARG A 26 2.52 1.78 15.37
CA ARG A 26 2.69 0.36 15.68
C ARG A 26 1.34 -0.22 16.05
N VAL A 27 0.87 -1.15 15.23
CA VAL A 27 -0.34 -1.94 15.52
C VAL A 27 0.11 -3.32 16.02
N GLY A 28 -0.33 -3.69 17.24
CA GLY A 28 0.09 -4.94 17.88
C GLY A 28 -0.58 -6.19 17.33
N HIS A 29 -1.64 -6.03 16.54
CA HIS A 29 -2.39 -7.10 15.91
C HIS A 29 -2.76 -6.69 14.48
N GLU A 30 -4.02 -6.35 14.21
CA GLU A 30 -4.53 -6.08 12.86
C GLU A 30 -4.85 -4.61 12.64
N ARG A 31 -4.62 -4.14 11.40
CA ARG A 31 -5.10 -2.87 10.87
C ARG A 31 -6.10 -3.18 9.75
N HIS A 32 -7.28 -2.58 9.83
CA HIS A 32 -8.31 -2.65 8.80
C HIS A 32 -8.57 -1.23 8.30
N ASP A 33 -8.42 -1.02 7.00
CA ASP A 33 -8.73 0.25 6.34
C ASP A 33 -9.84 0.01 5.31
N THR A 34 -10.88 0.83 5.32
CA THR A 34 -11.94 0.81 4.30
C THR A 34 -12.18 2.23 3.83
N VAL A 35 -12.06 2.43 2.52
CA VAL A 35 -12.31 3.71 1.86
C VAL A 35 -13.37 3.46 0.79
N GLU A 36 -14.55 4.07 0.95
CA GLU A 36 -15.69 3.84 0.04
C GLU A 36 -15.51 4.48 -1.34
N ALA A 37 -14.69 5.53 -1.40
CA ALA A 37 -14.38 6.25 -2.62
C ALA A 37 -12.89 6.06 -2.97
N ASN A 38 -12.21 7.15 -3.34
CA ASN A 38 -10.83 7.11 -3.81
C ASN A 38 -9.84 7.21 -2.65
N SER A 39 -8.76 6.42 -2.72
CA SER A 39 -7.56 6.58 -1.89
C SER A 39 -6.43 7.16 -2.75
N TYR A 40 -5.77 8.20 -2.26
CA TYR A 40 -4.64 8.84 -2.93
C TYR A 40 -3.42 8.81 -2.02
N SER A 41 -2.23 8.56 -2.58
CA SER A 41 -0.97 8.60 -1.85
C SER A 41 0.12 9.13 -2.76
N GLU A 42 0.83 10.17 -2.31
CA GLU A 42 2.03 10.69 -2.97
C GLU A 42 3.20 10.53 -1.99
N PHE A 43 4.23 9.81 -2.42
CA PHE A 43 5.50 9.73 -1.71
C PHE A 43 6.54 10.49 -2.53
N ARG A 44 7.08 11.57 -1.97
CA ARG A 44 8.03 12.44 -2.68
C ARG A 44 9.47 11.91 -2.71
N ALA A 45 9.73 10.85 -1.95
CA ALA A 45 11.01 10.18 -1.88
C ALA A 45 10.79 8.66 -2.04
N GLU A 46 11.28 7.86 -1.11
CA GLU A 46 11.25 6.40 -1.23
C GLU A 46 10.04 5.78 -0.50
N GLU A 47 9.46 4.74 -1.09
CA GLU A 47 8.58 3.80 -0.40
C GLU A 47 9.36 2.51 -0.14
N HIS A 48 9.44 2.09 1.13
CA HIS A 48 9.99 0.78 1.51
C HIS A 48 8.86 -0.10 2.02
N ARG A 49 8.66 -1.25 1.39
CA ARG A 49 7.60 -2.18 1.76
C ARG A 49 8.11 -3.61 1.80
N THR A 50 7.99 -4.24 2.95
CA THR A 50 8.29 -5.66 3.17
C THR A 50 7.03 -6.38 3.60
N THR A 51 6.72 -7.47 2.91
CA THR A 51 5.61 -8.37 3.26
C THR A 51 6.22 -9.76 3.45
N HIS A 52 6.08 -10.32 4.65
CA HIS A 52 6.69 -11.61 4.99
C HIS A 52 5.91 -12.81 4.45
N ALA A 53 4.59 -12.66 4.37
CA ALA A 53 3.69 -13.67 3.82
C ALA A 53 3.13 -13.20 2.47
N ASP A 54 1.96 -13.70 2.09
CA ASP A 54 1.35 -13.39 0.81
C ASP A 54 0.90 -11.93 0.71
N ARG A 55 1.15 -11.30 -0.44
CA ARG A 55 0.42 -10.12 -0.90
C ARG A 55 -0.64 -10.57 -1.90
N LYS A 56 -1.92 -10.46 -1.53
CA LYS A 56 -3.06 -10.77 -2.40
C LYS A 56 -3.67 -9.46 -2.90
N THR A 57 -3.88 -9.34 -4.21
CA THR A 57 -4.43 -8.12 -4.83
C THR A 57 -5.44 -8.52 -5.92
N GLU A 58 -6.63 -7.93 -5.90
CA GLU A 58 -7.66 -8.07 -6.95
C GLU A 58 -7.95 -6.67 -7.51
N ILE A 59 -7.74 -6.47 -8.81
CA ILE A 59 -8.13 -5.24 -9.51
C ILE A 59 -9.25 -5.61 -10.48
N ARG A 60 -10.45 -5.08 -10.24
CA ARG A 60 -11.64 -5.36 -11.07
C ARG A 60 -11.75 -4.50 -12.32
N ALA A 61 -10.98 -3.42 -12.37
CA ALA A 61 -10.87 -2.53 -13.51
C ALA A 61 -9.48 -2.67 -14.14
N ASN A 62 -8.80 -1.56 -14.43
CA ASN A 62 -7.48 -1.55 -15.05
C ASN A 62 -6.38 -1.36 -14.01
N ASP A 63 -5.25 -2.04 -14.20
CA ASP A 63 -4.01 -1.80 -13.46
C ASP A 63 -3.01 -1.08 -14.39
N HIS A 64 -2.55 0.11 -13.97
CA HIS A 64 -1.63 0.94 -14.74
C HIS A 64 -0.31 1.09 -13.97
N LEU A 65 0.79 0.75 -14.62
CA LEU A 65 2.13 0.88 -14.08
C LEU A 65 3.03 1.64 -15.06
N THR A 66 3.57 2.77 -14.60
CA THR A 66 4.61 3.53 -15.30
C THR A 66 5.86 3.54 -14.45
N VAL A 67 6.97 3.00 -14.98
CA VAL A 67 8.29 3.05 -14.34
C VAL A 67 9.19 3.96 -15.16
N GLY A 68 9.61 5.09 -14.59
CA GLY A 68 10.39 6.10 -15.30
C GLY A 68 11.83 5.70 -15.63
N ASN A 69 12.36 4.65 -14.99
CA ASN A 69 13.70 4.15 -15.25
C ASN A 69 13.71 2.62 -15.39
N SER A 70 14.02 1.87 -14.33
CA SER A 70 14.20 0.41 -14.38
C SER A 70 13.23 -0.32 -13.45
N GLN A 71 12.65 -1.41 -13.95
CA GLN A 71 11.90 -2.38 -13.14
C GLN A 71 12.71 -3.67 -13.01
N HIS A 72 12.99 -4.08 -11.78
CA HIS A 72 13.64 -5.35 -11.48
C HIS A 72 12.64 -6.32 -10.87
N LEU A 73 12.51 -7.51 -11.46
CA LEU A 73 11.68 -8.58 -10.93
C LEU A 73 12.58 -9.79 -10.69
N LYS A 74 12.63 -10.27 -9.45
CA LYS A 74 13.29 -11.53 -9.08
C LYS A 74 12.26 -12.43 -8.42
N ILE A 75 11.99 -13.56 -9.06
CA ILE A 75 10.95 -14.51 -8.64
C ILE A 75 11.62 -15.85 -8.41
N ALA A 76 11.36 -16.47 -7.25
CA ALA A 76 12.08 -17.67 -6.84
C ALA A 76 11.60 -18.94 -7.57
N THR A 77 10.29 -19.08 -7.79
CA THR A 77 9.70 -20.34 -8.28
C THR A 77 9.10 -20.21 -9.67
N GLY A 78 8.23 -19.23 -9.92
CA GLY A 78 7.59 -19.10 -11.24
C GLY A 78 6.81 -17.80 -11.41
N GLN A 79 6.81 -17.31 -12.65
CA GLN A 79 5.97 -16.21 -13.11
C GLN A 79 4.92 -16.78 -14.05
N PHE A 80 3.64 -16.56 -13.73
CA PHE A 80 2.52 -17.03 -14.51
C PHE A 80 1.75 -15.82 -15.03
N ILE A 81 1.51 -15.76 -16.34
CA ILE A 81 0.81 -14.65 -16.99
C ILE A 81 -0.24 -15.26 -17.92
N GLU A 82 -1.50 -14.93 -17.67
CA GLU A 82 -2.62 -15.26 -18.53
C GLU A 82 -3.34 -13.97 -18.91
N ALA A 83 -3.61 -13.78 -20.20
CA ALA A 83 -4.36 -12.65 -20.70
C ALA A 83 -5.41 -13.15 -21.69
N GLY A 84 -6.65 -12.63 -21.59
CA GLY A 84 -7.74 -13.06 -22.45
C GLY A 84 -7.58 -12.64 -23.92
N ASN A 85 -6.90 -11.52 -24.18
CA ASN A 85 -6.76 -10.97 -25.53
C ASN A 85 -5.31 -10.95 -26.02
N GLU A 86 -4.40 -10.32 -25.27
CA GLU A 86 -3.04 -10.06 -25.75
C GLU A 86 -2.03 -9.96 -24.60
N ILE A 87 -0.84 -10.52 -24.83
CA ILE A 87 0.39 -10.17 -24.11
C ILE A 87 1.34 -9.55 -25.15
N HIS A 88 1.64 -8.26 -25.02
CA HIS A 88 2.55 -7.56 -25.94
C HIS A 88 3.85 -7.18 -25.24
N LEU A 89 4.95 -7.80 -25.68
CA LEU A 89 6.32 -7.49 -25.23
C LEU A 89 7.05 -6.76 -26.35
N SER A 90 7.27 -5.45 -26.17
CA SER A 90 7.96 -4.60 -27.13
C SER A 90 9.18 -3.94 -26.49
N SER A 91 10.31 -3.96 -27.19
CA SER A 91 11.57 -3.32 -26.78
C SER A 91 12.17 -2.58 -27.96
N GLY A 92 12.63 -1.36 -27.72
CA GLY A 92 13.24 -0.54 -28.77
C GLY A 92 14.59 -1.07 -29.28
N LEU A 93 15.30 -1.87 -28.49
CA LEU A 93 16.64 -2.37 -28.83
C LEU A 93 16.76 -3.89 -28.77
N LYS A 94 16.34 -4.52 -27.67
CA LYS A 94 16.62 -5.94 -27.43
C LYS A 94 15.60 -6.59 -26.49
N VAL A 95 15.20 -7.81 -26.84
CA VAL A 95 14.55 -8.78 -25.94
C VAL A 95 15.46 -10.00 -25.88
N VAL A 96 15.76 -10.48 -24.67
CA VAL A 96 16.51 -11.72 -24.43
C VAL A 96 15.63 -12.62 -23.57
N LEU A 97 15.38 -13.85 -24.04
CA LEU A 97 14.66 -14.87 -23.30
C LEU A 97 15.61 -16.06 -23.13
N GLU A 98 15.95 -16.36 -21.88
CA GLU A 98 16.86 -17.44 -21.53
C GLU A 98 16.13 -18.46 -20.66
N ALA A 99 16.33 -19.74 -20.97
CA ALA A 99 15.82 -20.85 -20.19
C ALA A 99 16.93 -21.87 -19.98
N GLY A 100 16.97 -22.46 -18.78
CA GLY A 100 18.01 -23.45 -18.45
C GLY A 100 17.78 -24.81 -19.09
N SER A 101 16.53 -25.28 -19.16
CA SER A 101 16.19 -26.61 -19.68
C SER A 101 15.46 -26.57 -21.01
N GLU A 102 14.45 -25.70 -21.14
CA GLU A 102 13.58 -25.67 -22.31
C GLU A 102 12.95 -24.29 -22.49
N LEU A 103 12.86 -23.84 -23.75
CA LEU A 103 12.06 -22.71 -24.17
C LEU A 103 11.11 -23.15 -25.30
N THR A 104 9.80 -22.94 -25.11
CA THR A 104 8.78 -23.39 -26.07
C THR A 104 7.83 -22.25 -26.44
N PHE A 105 7.61 -22.05 -27.75
CA PHE A 105 6.58 -21.20 -28.33
C PHE A 105 5.55 -22.08 -29.03
N LYS A 106 4.26 -21.97 -28.66
CA LYS A 106 3.19 -22.79 -29.23
C LYS A 106 2.01 -21.93 -29.66
N ALA A 107 1.45 -22.20 -30.84
CA ALA A 107 0.26 -21.54 -31.35
C ALA A 107 -0.56 -22.51 -32.21
N GLY A 108 -1.83 -22.74 -31.85
CA GLY A 108 -2.68 -23.73 -32.51
C GLY A 108 -2.03 -25.11 -32.56
N GLY A 109 -1.92 -25.68 -33.76
CA GLY A 109 -1.24 -26.96 -34.01
C GLY A 109 0.27 -26.89 -34.25
N SER A 110 0.89 -25.70 -34.13
CA SER A 110 2.31 -25.49 -34.42
C SER A 110 3.11 -25.12 -33.17
N PHE A 111 4.40 -25.46 -33.14
CA PHE A 111 5.31 -25.04 -32.07
C PHE A 111 6.77 -24.95 -32.52
N ILE A 112 7.54 -24.20 -31.75
CA ILE A 112 9.00 -24.16 -31.76
C ILE A 112 9.45 -24.48 -30.33
N LYS A 113 10.37 -25.43 -30.19
CA LYS A 113 10.97 -25.81 -28.90
C LYS A 113 12.48 -25.78 -29.01
N LEU A 114 13.14 -25.19 -28.03
CA LEU A 114 14.58 -25.21 -27.83
C LEU A 114 14.84 -25.95 -26.52
N ASP A 115 15.70 -26.95 -26.55
CA ASP A 115 16.16 -27.64 -25.34
C ASP A 115 17.67 -27.93 -25.43
N ALA A 116 18.21 -28.68 -24.47
CA ALA A 116 19.64 -28.98 -24.42
C ALA A 116 20.17 -29.80 -25.61
N SER A 117 19.29 -30.46 -26.36
CA SER A 117 19.67 -31.34 -27.48
C SER A 117 19.56 -30.63 -28.82
N ASP A 118 18.41 -30.03 -29.10
CA ASP A 118 18.12 -29.47 -30.43
C ASP A 118 17.10 -28.31 -30.43
N ILE A 119 16.83 -27.83 -31.65
CA ILE A 119 15.73 -26.93 -31.97
C ILE A 119 14.72 -27.74 -32.79
N THR A 120 13.54 -27.97 -32.22
CA THR A 120 12.43 -28.66 -32.89
C THR A 120 11.41 -27.64 -33.40
N MET A 121 11.03 -27.74 -34.67
CA MET A 121 9.98 -26.92 -35.29
C MET A 121 8.93 -27.83 -35.94
N VAL A 122 7.66 -27.69 -35.55
CA VAL A 122 6.56 -28.51 -36.06
C VAL A 122 5.37 -27.63 -36.45
N GLY A 123 4.80 -27.90 -37.62
CA GLY A 123 3.57 -27.30 -38.12
C GLY A 123 3.24 -27.83 -39.53
N PRO A 124 2.02 -27.59 -40.06
CA PRO A 124 1.63 -28.06 -41.40
C PRO A 124 2.53 -27.53 -42.52
N VAL A 125 2.98 -26.27 -42.41
CA VAL A 125 3.93 -25.62 -43.32
C VAL A 125 4.84 -24.72 -42.49
N ILE A 126 6.16 -24.83 -42.70
CA ILE A 126 7.17 -23.94 -42.12
C ILE A 126 7.75 -23.09 -43.26
N LYS A 127 7.48 -21.78 -43.24
CA LYS A 127 8.00 -20.83 -44.23
C LYS A 127 9.34 -20.28 -43.78
N ILE A 128 10.39 -20.50 -44.55
CA ILE A 128 11.72 -19.93 -44.33
C ILE A 128 12.04 -19.02 -45.51
N ASN A 129 12.32 -17.73 -45.24
CA ASN A 129 12.62 -16.72 -46.27
C ASN A 129 11.61 -16.64 -47.43
N SER A 130 10.33 -16.94 -47.16
CA SER A 130 9.27 -17.11 -48.19
C SER A 130 8.21 -15.99 -48.17
N GLY A 131 8.56 -14.79 -47.68
CA GLY A 131 7.66 -13.64 -47.55
C GLY A 131 6.70 -13.70 -46.35
N GLY A 132 5.90 -12.64 -46.14
CA GLY A 132 4.92 -12.49 -45.03
C GLY A 132 4.91 -11.08 -44.42
N ALA A 133 4.03 -10.84 -43.46
CA ALA A 133 4.01 -9.65 -42.61
C ALA A 133 3.93 -10.07 -41.14
N PRO A 134 4.64 -9.39 -40.22
CA PRO A 134 4.55 -9.68 -38.78
C PRO A 134 3.17 -9.30 -38.22
N GLY A 135 2.83 -9.86 -37.06
CA GLY A 135 1.71 -9.34 -36.27
C GLY A 135 2.02 -7.94 -35.72
N ASN A 136 0.98 -7.16 -35.43
CA ASN A 136 1.09 -5.86 -34.77
C ASN A 136 0.48 -5.96 -33.37
N GLY A 137 1.22 -5.52 -32.36
CA GLY A 137 0.68 -5.43 -31.00
C GLY A 137 0.11 -4.06 -30.68
N SER A 138 -0.80 -3.98 -29.70
CA SER A 138 -1.51 -2.74 -29.33
C SER A 138 -0.60 -1.65 -28.72
N GLY A 139 0.47 -2.07 -28.07
CA GLY A 139 1.41 -1.18 -27.36
C GLY A 139 0.97 -0.86 -25.93
N ALA A 140 1.92 -0.48 -25.06
CA ALA A 140 1.62 -0.07 -23.69
C ALA A 140 1.22 1.42 -23.64
N ALA A 141 0.09 1.72 -22.99
CA ALA A 141 -0.42 3.09 -22.79
C ALA A 141 -1.01 3.26 -21.37
N PRO A 142 -0.17 3.27 -20.32
CA PRO A 142 -0.63 3.44 -18.94
C PRO A 142 -1.16 4.86 -18.68
N ILE A 143 -2.19 4.97 -17.84
CA ILE A 143 -2.73 6.26 -17.38
C ILE A 143 -2.00 6.66 -16.08
N PRO A 144 -1.47 7.89 -15.96
CA PRO A 144 -0.78 8.34 -14.74
C PRO A 144 -1.74 8.51 -13.56
N PRO A 145 -1.26 8.35 -12.31
CA PRO A 145 -2.07 8.56 -11.12
C PRO A 145 -2.45 10.04 -10.94
N THR A 146 -3.58 10.28 -10.27
CA THR A 146 -3.99 11.63 -9.84
C THR A 146 -3.37 11.94 -8.47
N LEU A 147 -2.92 13.18 -8.28
CA LEU A 147 -2.30 13.61 -7.02
C LEU A 147 -3.32 13.73 -5.88
N PRO A 148 -2.90 13.46 -4.62
CA PRO A 148 -3.72 13.74 -3.45
C PRO A 148 -3.97 15.24 -3.28
N LYS A 149 -5.06 15.58 -2.60
CA LYS A 149 -5.33 16.96 -2.17
C LYS A 149 -4.42 17.32 -0.97
N PRO A 150 -4.03 18.60 -0.82
CA PRO A 150 -3.32 19.02 0.38
C PRO A 150 -4.22 18.90 1.61
N ALA A 151 -3.62 18.60 2.77
CA ALA A 151 -4.28 18.76 4.07
C ALA A 151 -4.54 20.26 4.34
N ASP A 152 -5.55 20.57 5.17
CA ASP A 152 -5.82 21.95 5.53
C ASP A 152 -4.67 22.55 6.35
N THR A 153 -4.33 23.81 6.08
CA THR A 153 -3.25 24.53 6.74
C THR A 153 -3.83 25.51 7.76
N ALA A 154 -4.43 24.98 8.83
CA ALA A 154 -4.72 25.81 9.98
C ALA A 154 -3.39 26.23 10.66
N PRO A 155 -3.23 27.49 11.11
CA PRO A 155 -2.03 27.87 11.85
C PRO A 155 -1.90 26.97 13.07
N VAL A 156 -0.69 26.44 13.29
CA VAL A 156 -0.36 25.73 14.53
C VAL A 156 -0.71 26.65 15.71
N GLY A 157 -1.48 26.15 16.68
CA GLY A 157 -1.79 26.91 17.89
C GLY A 157 -0.50 27.42 18.53
N GLU A 158 -0.51 28.64 19.08
CA GLU A 158 0.66 29.20 19.76
C GLU A 158 1.12 28.26 20.88
N LYS A 159 2.45 28.18 21.10
CA LYS A 159 3.01 27.43 22.23
C LYS A 159 2.33 27.91 23.50
N THR A 160 1.57 27.03 24.13
CA THR A 160 0.93 27.31 25.41
C THR A 160 2.01 27.63 26.43
N GLY A 161 1.84 28.73 27.16
CA GLY A 161 2.71 29.05 28.30
C GLY A 161 2.72 27.94 29.34
N THR A 162 3.58 28.05 30.35
CA THR A 162 3.61 27.11 31.48
C THR A 162 2.21 26.91 32.05
N ALA A 163 1.73 25.66 32.07
CA ALA A 163 0.46 25.32 32.68
C ALA A 163 0.42 25.82 34.13
N ASN A 164 -0.70 26.43 34.54
CA ASN A 164 -0.93 26.69 35.95
C ASN A 164 -0.96 25.35 36.69
N LEU A 165 -0.07 25.18 37.67
CA LEU A 165 -0.09 24.03 38.54
C LEU A 165 -1.43 24.02 39.28
N ASN A 166 -2.30 23.05 38.97
CA ASN A 166 -3.34 22.68 39.91
C ASN A 166 -2.64 22.25 41.20
N GLN A 167 -2.87 22.97 42.30
CA GLN A 167 -2.44 22.50 43.60
C GLN A 167 -3.16 21.18 43.87
N LEU A 168 -2.41 20.08 43.79
CA LEU A 168 -2.86 18.78 44.24
C LEU A 168 -3.31 18.95 45.71
N PRO A 169 -4.57 18.60 46.06
CA PRO A 169 -4.93 18.48 47.46
C PRO A 169 -3.98 17.46 48.10
N ALA A 170 -3.53 17.77 49.32
CA ALA A 170 -2.53 16.97 50.02
C ALA A 170 -2.94 15.48 50.04
N PRO A 171 -1.99 14.54 49.80
CA PRO A 171 -2.33 13.12 49.76
C PRO A 171 -2.92 12.68 51.09
N THR A 172 -4.17 12.22 51.07
CA THR A 172 -4.68 11.37 52.14
C THR A 172 -4.21 9.95 51.82
N GLU A 173 -3.25 9.44 52.61
CA GLU A 173 -2.81 8.04 52.58
C GLU A 173 -4.03 7.10 52.60
N LYS A 174 -4.09 5.91 51.97
CA LYS A 174 -3.09 4.86 51.69
C LYS A 174 -3.76 3.78 50.80
N GLY A 175 -3.08 3.19 49.80
CA GLY A 175 -3.51 1.89 49.24
C GLY A 175 -3.07 1.53 47.81
N ALA A 176 -1.95 0.79 47.68
CA ALA A 176 -1.55 -0.21 46.65
C ALA A 176 -1.75 0.08 45.13
N THR A 177 -0.72 0.41 44.34
CA THR A 177 0.33 -0.42 43.62
C THR A 177 -0.10 -1.16 42.34
N GLY A 178 0.27 -0.60 41.16
CA GLY A 178 0.27 -1.20 39.81
C GLY A 178 0.57 -0.13 38.74
N PRO A 179 1.15 -0.42 37.55
CA PRO A 179 1.62 0.63 36.65
C PRO A 179 0.43 1.39 36.05
N GLN A 180 0.24 2.63 36.50
CA GLN A 180 -0.69 3.58 35.91
C GLN A 180 0.00 4.18 34.68
N GLN A 181 -0.55 3.98 33.48
CA GLN A 181 -0.22 4.80 32.31
C GLN A 181 -1.39 5.71 32.00
N LEU A 182 -1.18 6.98 32.31
CA LEU A 182 -1.95 8.12 31.82
C LEU A 182 -1.32 8.56 30.50
N ILE A 183 -2.03 8.40 29.37
CA ILE A 183 -1.69 9.10 28.13
C ILE A 183 -2.44 10.42 28.14
N VAL A 184 -1.68 11.51 28.07
CA VAL A 184 -2.16 12.89 28.14
C VAL A 184 -2.28 13.43 26.73
N ASP A 185 -3.45 14.00 26.43
CA ASP A 185 -3.79 14.72 25.22
C ASP A 185 -3.97 16.21 25.57
N VAL A 186 -3.27 17.10 24.86
CA VAL A 186 -3.36 18.57 24.99
C VAL A 186 -2.79 19.18 23.69
N TRP A 187 -3.39 20.15 22.99
CA TRP A 187 -4.28 21.25 23.38
C TRP A 187 -5.25 21.63 22.24
N GLY A 188 -6.53 21.83 22.58
CA GLY A 188 -7.51 22.54 21.76
C GLY A 188 -7.75 23.97 22.29
N ASP A 189 -8.24 24.85 21.42
CA ASP A 189 -8.58 26.26 21.65
C ASP A 189 -9.24 26.52 23.03
N PRO A 190 -8.71 27.44 23.87
CA PRO A 190 -9.33 27.81 25.15
C PRO A 190 -10.71 28.47 25.00
N GLU A 191 -11.10 28.94 23.80
CA GLU A 191 -12.46 29.42 23.52
C GLU A 191 -13.43 28.31 23.09
N GLN A 192 -12.94 27.11 22.75
CA GLN A 192 -13.78 25.96 22.31
C GLN A 192 -13.77 24.74 23.23
N GLY A 193 -13.34 24.89 24.49
CA GLY A 193 -13.72 24.02 25.60
C GLY A 193 -13.69 22.51 25.31
N GLY A 194 -12.49 21.92 25.19
CA GLY A 194 -12.33 20.47 25.30
C GLY A 194 -12.47 20.04 26.77
N GLN A 195 -13.67 19.64 27.21
CA GLN A 195 -13.85 18.92 28.47
C GLN A 195 -13.70 17.42 28.22
N VAL A 196 -12.59 16.84 28.65
CA VAL A 196 -12.47 15.39 28.80
C VAL A 196 -13.04 15.01 30.16
N GLU A 197 -14.24 14.44 30.18
CA GLU A 197 -14.80 13.80 31.37
C GLU A 197 -14.39 12.32 31.37
N LEU A 198 -13.47 11.96 32.27
CA LEU A 198 -13.16 10.56 32.55
C LEU A 198 -14.32 9.96 33.36
N LEU A 199 -15.27 9.32 32.67
CA LEU A 199 -16.32 8.57 33.33
C LEU A 199 -15.72 7.36 34.05
N ASN A 200 -16.06 7.19 35.33
CA ASN A 200 -15.75 5.98 36.07
C ASN A 200 -16.37 4.76 35.36
N PRO A 201 -15.75 3.57 35.42
CA PRO A 201 -16.36 2.37 34.87
C PRO A 201 -17.74 2.19 35.51
N GLU A 202 -18.79 2.24 34.68
CA GLU A 202 -20.15 1.94 35.13
C GLU A 202 -20.15 0.56 35.77
N GLY A 203 -20.50 0.54 37.06
CA GLY A 203 -20.63 -0.69 37.83
C GLY A 203 -21.77 -1.55 37.29
N ASP A 204 -21.59 -2.86 37.38
CA ASP A 204 -22.52 -3.88 36.93
C ASP A 204 -23.94 -3.68 37.51
N ALA A 205 -24.94 -3.76 36.63
CA ALA A 205 -26.34 -4.10 36.95
C ALA A 205 -26.83 -5.14 35.94
#